data_AF-A0A645DG31-F1
#
_entry.id   AF-A0A645DG31-F1
#
_cell.length_a   1.000
_cell.length_b   1.000
_cell.length_c   1.000
_cell.angle_alpha   90.00
_cell.angle_beta   90.00
_cell.angle_gamma   90.00
#
_symmetry.space_group_name_H-M   'P 1'
#
loop_
_entity.id
_entity.type
_entity.pdbx_description
1 polymer ?
#
loop_
_entity_poly.entity_id
_entity_poly.type
_entity_poly.pdbx_seq_one_letter_code
_entity_poly.pdbx_strand_id
1 'polypeptide(L)'
;MMFYEGMLIDEETYQTYPEFKLQADQLAYMVTGSQVSKLRGSLVTDRYLDLYVTLQLPKQTAVIDCLLRQVRIIGIKDQKGLNITETKSTGIPYVVILAVDEAYLNYLKKAEAMGSVELHLTRKQGHEECVLASDSTVLPYLQ
;
A
#
# COMPACT_ATOMS: atom_id res chain seq x y z
N MET A 1 19.82 10.93 16.64
CA MET A 1 18.77 9.92 16.39
C MET A 1 17.68 10.64 15.61
N MET A 2 17.55 10.36 14.31
CA MET A 2 16.57 11.03 13.45
C MET A 2 15.24 10.30 13.63
N PHE A 3 14.25 10.97 14.21
CA PHE A 3 12.88 10.48 14.26
C PHE A 3 12.23 10.76 12.91
N TYR A 4 11.67 9.74 12.26
CA TYR A 4 10.99 9.88 10.98
C TYR A 4 9.59 10.47 11.25
N GLU A 5 9.48 11.80 11.22
CA GLU A 5 8.20 12.54 11.18
C GLU A 5 7.54 12.41 9.79
N GLY A 6 7.27 11.18 9.35
CA GLY A 6 6.84 10.89 7.99
C GLY A 6 5.49 10.21 7.85
N MET A 7 4.63 10.22 8.89
CA MET A 7 3.34 9.54 8.85
C MET A 7 2.23 10.25 9.65
N LEU A 8 2.30 11.58 9.75
CA LEU A 8 1.12 12.39 10.07
C LEU A 8 0.64 13.01 8.77
N ILE A 9 -0.01 12.19 7.93
CA ILE A 9 -0.84 12.69 6.84
C ILE A 9 -2.20 12.98 7.45
N ASP A 10 -2.52 14.27 7.45
CA ASP A 10 -3.72 14.90 8.01
C ASP A 10 -5.00 14.13 7.63
N GLU A 11 -5.89 13.90 8.60
CA GLU A 11 -7.16 13.20 8.44
C GLU A 11 -8.07 13.89 7.40
N GLU A 12 -7.84 15.16 7.08
CA GLU A 12 -8.55 15.88 6.02
C GLU A 12 -8.12 15.48 4.58
N THR A 13 -6.95 14.87 4.38
CA THR A 13 -6.48 14.46 3.03
C THR A 13 -7.23 13.23 2.49
N TYR A 14 -8.01 12.57 3.35
CA TYR A 14 -8.81 11.38 3.00
C TYR A 14 -10.08 11.74 2.22
N GLN A 15 -10.48 13.02 2.19
CA GLN A 15 -11.64 13.45 1.43
C GLN A 15 -11.28 13.74 -0.04
N THR A 16 -11.49 12.69 -0.84
CA THR A 16 -11.94 12.75 -2.23
C THR A 16 -10.91 13.31 -3.22
N TYR A 17 -10.06 12.43 -3.72
CA TYR A 17 -9.48 12.58 -5.05
C TYR A 17 -10.51 12.08 -6.07
N PRO A 18 -11.33 12.93 -6.71
CA PRO A 18 -12.31 12.50 -7.70
C PRO A 18 -11.65 11.82 -8.92
N GLU A 19 -10.35 11.97 -9.12
CA GLU A 19 -9.62 11.20 -10.13
C GLU A 19 -9.51 9.70 -9.82
N PHE A 20 -9.54 9.32 -8.54
CA PHE A 20 -9.41 7.93 -8.13
C PHE A 20 -10.81 7.32 -8.05
N LYS A 21 -11.10 6.43 -9.00
CA LYS A 21 -12.33 5.63 -9.06
C LYS A 21 -12.36 4.63 -7.89
N LEU A 22 -12.52 5.12 -6.67
CA LEU A 22 -12.70 4.33 -5.45
C LEU A 22 -14.12 3.76 -5.44
N GLN A 23 -14.25 2.53 -4.97
CA GLN A 23 -15.57 1.93 -4.69
C GLN A 23 -16.11 2.45 -3.35
N ALA A 24 -17.36 2.09 -3.04
CA ALA A 24 -17.91 2.37 -1.71
C ALA A 24 -17.02 1.72 -0.63
N ASP A 25 -16.84 2.42 0.49
CA ASP A 25 -16.03 1.99 1.65
C ASP A 25 -14.53 1.80 1.37
N GLN A 26 -14.02 2.32 0.25
CA GLN A 26 -12.59 2.34 -0.04
C GLN A 26 -11.96 3.70 0.23
N LEU A 27 -10.70 3.66 0.65
CA LEU A 27 -9.82 4.80 0.82
C LEU A 27 -8.54 4.68 -0.02
N ALA A 28 -7.89 5.83 -0.22
CA ALA A 28 -6.59 5.90 -0.87
C ALA A 28 -5.48 5.67 0.17
N TYR A 29 -4.81 4.52 0.09
CA TYR A 29 -3.68 4.17 0.95
C TYR A 29 -2.36 4.34 0.19
N MET A 30 -1.41 5.08 0.77
CA MET A 30 -0.14 5.40 0.09
C MET A 30 1.00 4.54 0.62
N VAL A 31 1.69 3.88 -0.30
CA VAL A 31 2.95 3.18 -0.01
C VAL A 31 4.08 3.93 -0.68
N THR A 32 5.11 4.27 0.09
CA THR A 32 6.24 5.09 -0.38
C THR A 32 7.58 4.38 -0.20
N GLY A 33 8.61 4.93 -0.85
CA GLY A 33 9.99 4.57 -0.57
C GLY A 33 10.65 3.70 -1.64
N SER A 34 11.87 3.22 -1.34
CA SER A 34 12.75 2.59 -2.32
C SER A 34 12.18 1.29 -2.91
N GLN A 35 11.31 0.58 -2.19
CA GLN A 35 10.63 -0.61 -2.69
C GLN A 35 9.73 -0.31 -3.89
N VAL A 36 9.07 0.84 -3.90
CA VAL A 36 8.24 1.27 -5.03
C VAL A 36 9.11 1.53 -6.25
N SER A 37 10.26 2.18 -6.06
CA SER A 37 11.21 2.46 -7.15
C SER A 37 11.77 1.19 -7.78
N LYS A 38 11.91 0.10 -7.02
CA LYS A 38 12.34 -1.21 -7.55
C LYS A 38 11.32 -1.86 -8.50
N LEU A 39 10.05 -1.49 -8.40
CA LEU A 39 8.97 -1.98 -9.26
C LEU A 39 8.78 -1.14 -10.54
N ARG A 40 9.75 -0.29 -10.87
CA ARG A 40 9.74 0.53 -12.09
C ARG A 40 9.46 -0.31 -13.34
N GLY A 41 8.58 0.21 -14.20
CA GLY A 41 8.17 -0.46 -15.44
C GLY A 41 7.18 -1.61 -15.27
N SER A 42 6.88 -2.01 -14.02
CA SER A 42 5.93 -3.07 -13.72
C SER A 42 4.65 -2.58 -13.04
N LEU A 43 4.71 -1.40 -12.40
CA LEU A 43 3.54 -0.72 -11.85
C LEU A 43 2.70 -0.10 -12.97
N VAL A 44 1.42 -0.42 -12.99
CA VAL A 44 0.43 0.10 -13.94
C VAL A 44 -0.85 0.39 -13.18
N THR A 45 -1.45 1.57 -13.36
CA THR A 45 -2.76 1.90 -12.79
C THR A 45 -3.84 0.94 -13.29
N ASP A 46 -4.87 0.71 -12.48
CA ASP A 46 -5.94 -0.27 -12.71
C ASP A 46 -5.46 -1.73 -12.81
N ARG A 47 -4.24 -2.01 -12.33
CA ARG A 47 -3.76 -3.37 -12.06
C ARG A 47 -3.76 -3.63 -10.56
N TYR A 48 -3.55 -4.89 -10.22
CA TYR A 48 -3.67 -5.41 -8.87
C TYR A 48 -2.32 -5.88 -8.35
N LEU A 49 -2.12 -5.74 -7.04
CA LEU A 49 -1.00 -6.29 -6.29
C LEU A 49 -1.48 -6.90 -4.99
N ASP A 50 -0.65 -7.72 -4.38
CA ASP A 50 -0.85 -8.24 -3.04
C ASP A 50 0.04 -7.46 -2.07
N LEU A 51 -0.47 -7.20 -0.87
CA LEU A 51 0.27 -6.60 0.23
C LEU A 51 0.77 -7.70 1.15
N TYR A 52 2.09 -7.81 1.24
CA TYR A 52 2.76 -8.62 2.24
C TYR A 52 3.19 -7.75 3.41
N VAL A 53 3.19 -8.32 4.60
CA VAL A 53 3.61 -7.64 5.81
C VAL A 53 4.70 -8.44 6.47
N THR A 54 5.76 -7.75 6.87
CA THR A 54 6.83 -8.27 7.71
C THR A 54 6.70 -7.64 9.09
N LEU A 55 6.42 -8.45 10.12
CA LEU A 55 6.32 -8.01 11.51
C LEU A 55 7.59 -8.34 12.29
N GLN A 56 8.16 -7.34 12.96
CA GLN A 56 9.32 -7.51 13.83
C GLN A 56 8.85 -7.70 15.28
N LEU A 57 8.84 -8.96 15.73
CA LEU A 57 8.40 -9.31 17.06
C LEU A 57 9.59 -9.31 18.06
N PRO A 58 9.42 -8.71 19.26
CA PRO A 58 10.50 -8.71 20.25
C PRO A 58 10.95 -10.13 20.61
N LYS A 59 12.25 -10.39 20.44
CA LYS A 59 12.90 -11.67 20.80
C LYS A 59 12.36 -12.89 20.04
N GLN A 60 11.71 -12.69 18.89
CA GLN A 60 11.21 -13.76 18.04
C GLN A 60 11.67 -13.54 16.59
N THR A 61 11.57 -14.59 15.78
CA THR A 61 11.77 -14.48 14.33
C THR A 61 10.68 -13.60 13.73
N ALA A 62 11.04 -12.78 12.73
CA ALA A 62 10.07 -11.99 12.00
C ALA A 62 9.01 -12.89 11.35
N VAL A 63 7.77 -12.46 11.39
CA VAL A 63 6.64 -13.15 10.72
C VAL A 63 6.36 -12.41 9.43
N ILE A 64 6.32 -13.13 8.31
CA ILE A 64 6.12 -12.57 6.98
C ILE A 64 4.99 -13.32 6.31
N ASP A 65 3.93 -12.62 5.92
CA ASP A 65 2.82 -13.22 5.20
C ASP A 65 1.99 -12.19 4.41
N CYS A 66 1.15 -12.67 3.51
CA CYS A 66 0.20 -11.84 2.76
C CYS A 66 -0.90 -11.36 3.71
N LEU A 67 -1.18 -10.05 3.74
CA LEU A 67 -2.29 -9.47 4.49
C LEU A 67 -3.50 -9.21 3.60
N LEU A 68 -3.30 -8.48 2.50
CA LEU A 68 -4.36 -8.13 1.55
C LEU A 68 -4.01 -8.66 0.16
N ARG A 69 -4.97 -9.29 -0.52
CA ARG A 69 -4.85 -9.79 -1.88
C ARG A 69 -5.60 -8.88 -2.84
N GLN A 70 -5.11 -8.76 -4.07
CA GLN A 70 -5.81 -8.07 -5.17
C GLN A 70 -6.17 -6.61 -4.85
N VAL A 71 -5.23 -5.88 -4.28
CA VAL A 71 -5.35 -4.44 -4.01
C VAL A 71 -5.06 -3.66 -5.29
N ARG A 72 -6.00 -2.79 -5.70
CA ARG A 72 -5.90 -2.05 -6.97
C ARG A 72 -4.98 -0.85 -6.84
N ILE A 73 -4.11 -0.66 -7.84
CA ILE A 73 -3.28 0.52 -8.01
C ILE A 73 -4.13 1.63 -8.64
N ILE A 74 -4.36 2.71 -7.90
CA ILE A 74 -5.15 3.86 -8.36
C ILE A 74 -4.30 5.07 -8.75
N GLY A 75 -3.05 5.11 -8.30
CA GLY A 75 -2.14 6.20 -8.65
C GLY A 75 -0.68 5.80 -8.49
N ILE A 76 0.18 6.41 -9.30
CA ILE A 76 1.63 6.24 -9.23
C ILE A 76 2.26 7.63 -9.38
N LYS A 77 3.01 8.05 -8.35
CA LYS A 77 3.68 9.36 -8.34
C LYS A 77 5.17 9.20 -8.17
N ASP A 78 5.92 10.18 -8.69
CA ASP A 78 7.35 10.29 -8.44
C ASP A 78 7.66 10.98 -7.10
N GLN A 79 8.95 11.13 -6.79
CA GLN A 79 9.41 11.77 -5.55
C GLN A 79 9.04 13.27 -5.44
N LYS A 80 8.60 13.90 -6.54
CA LYS A 80 8.11 15.29 -6.56
C LYS A 80 6.59 15.36 -6.38
N GLY A 81 5.91 14.22 -6.23
CA GLY A 81 4.47 14.14 -6.12
C GLY A 81 3.72 14.26 -7.46
N LEU A 82 4.44 14.26 -8.59
CA LEU A 82 3.83 14.33 -9.92
C LEU A 82 3.39 12.94 -10.37
N ASN A 83 2.28 12.82 -11.12
CA ASN A 83 1.91 11.54 -11.70
C ASN A 83 3.01 11.07 -12.65
N ILE A 84 3.30 9.78 -12.65
CA ILE A 84 4.43 9.20 -13.38
C ILE A 84 4.34 9.39 -14.91
N THR A 85 3.13 9.66 -15.41
CA THR A 85 2.82 9.90 -16.83
C THR A 85 2.96 11.37 -17.25
N GLU A 86 3.15 12.29 -16.31
CA GLU A 86 3.31 13.71 -16.60
C GLU A 86 4.68 14.02 -17.21
N THR A 87 4.73 14.94 -18.18
CA THR A 87 5.97 15.32 -18.87
C THR A 87 7.07 15.85 -17.94
N LYS A 88 6.69 16.45 -16.81
CA LYS A 88 7.63 17.01 -15.82
C LYS A 88 8.09 15.97 -14.78
N SER A 89 7.53 14.76 -14.83
CA SER A 89 7.90 13.69 -13.91
C SER A 89 9.33 13.21 -14.13
N THR A 90 9.96 12.67 -13.09
CA THR A 90 11.23 11.95 -13.21
C THR A 90 11.08 10.59 -13.91
N GLY A 91 9.84 10.09 -14.04
CA GLY A 91 9.58 8.74 -14.59
C GLY A 91 10.06 7.60 -13.68
N ILE A 92 10.44 7.89 -12.44
CA ILE A 92 10.82 6.90 -11.42
C ILE A 92 9.73 6.89 -10.34
N PRO A 93 9.00 5.78 -10.15
CA PRO A 93 7.94 5.71 -9.16
C PRO A 93 8.53 5.78 -7.76
N TYR A 94 7.86 6.53 -6.89
CA TYR A 94 8.24 6.70 -5.48
C TYR A 94 7.05 6.51 -4.54
N VAL A 95 5.85 6.86 -4.99
CA VAL A 95 4.59 6.64 -4.27
C VAL A 95 3.67 5.79 -5.14
N VAL A 96 3.10 4.75 -4.56
CA VAL A 96 1.95 4.02 -5.11
C VAL A 96 0.76 4.31 -4.23
N ILE A 97 -0.35 4.66 -4.87
CA ILE A 97 -1.63 4.90 -4.22
C ILE A 97 -2.52 3.68 -4.52
N LEU A 98 -3.08 3.10 -3.47
CA LEU A 98 -3.82 1.84 -3.48
C LEU A 98 -5.26 2.09 -3.04
N ALA A 99 -6.21 1.40 -3.66
CA ALA A 99 -7.58 1.33 -3.18
C ALA A 99 -7.69 0.23 -2.12
N VAL A 100 -7.90 0.64 -0.87
CA VAL A 100 -7.99 -0.27 0.27
C VAL A 100 -9.33 -0.08 0.96
N ASP A 101 -9.99 -1.16 1.36
CA ASP A 101 -11.23 -1.08 2.13
C ASP A 101 -10.96 -0.51 3.53
N GLU A 102 -11.76 0.46 3.96
CA GLU A 102 -11.60 1.19 5.23
C GLU A 102 -11.55 0.24 6.44
N ALA A 103 -12.28 -0.88 6.38
CA ALA A 103 -12.29 -1.92 7.41
C ALA A 103 -10.90 -2.49 7.73
N TYR A 104 -9.95 -2.43 6.78
CA TYR A 104 -8.59 -2.98 6.94
C TYR A 104 -7.54 -1.94 7.32
N LEU A 105 -7.92 -0.66 7.46
CA LEU A 105 -7.00 0.42 7.79
C LEU A 105 -6.25 0.19 9.10
N ASN A 106 -6.95 -0.32 10.12
CA ASN A 106 -6.34 -0.59 11.42
C ASN A 106 -5.27 -1.69 11.35
N TYR A 107 -5.42 -2.69 10.47
CA TYR A 107 -4.40 -3.71 10.26
C TYR A 107 -3.15 -3.12 9.61
N LEU A 108 -3.32 -2.25 8.61
CA LEU A 108 -2.20 -1.59 7.94
C LEU A 108 -1.43 -0.65 8.88
N LYS A 109 -2.14 0.17 9.66
CA LYS A 109 -1.51 1.07 10.65
C LYS A 109 -0.68 0.28 11.67
N LYS A 110 -1.20 -0.83 12.19
CA LYS A 110 -0.46 -1.71 13.11
C LYS A 110 0.74 -2.37 12.42
N ALA A 111 0.57 -2.84 11.19
CA ALA A 111 1.64 -3.45 10.40
C ALA A 111 2.82 -2.48 10.17
N GLU A 112 2.54 -1.22 9.84
CA GLU A 112 3.56 -0.18 9.69
C GLU A 112 4.27 0.15 11.01
N ALA A 113 3.54 0.19 12.12
CA ALA A 113 4.12 0.43 13.44
C ALA A 113 5.04 -0.71 13.91
N MET A 114 4.74 -1.94 13.50
CA MET A 114 5.44 -3.15 13.94
C MET A 114 6.49 -3.67 12.94
N GLY A 115 6.57 -3.10 11.75
CA GLY A 115 7.51 -3.57 10.73
C GLY A 115 7.35 -2.86 9.39
N SER A 116 7.08 -3.61 8.32
CA SER A 116 7.02 -3.08 6.96
C SER A 116 5.96 -3.73 6.09
N VAL A 117 5.42 -2.97 5.15
CA VAL A 117 4.50 -3.41 4.10
C VAL A 117 5.26 -3.52 2.79
N GLU A 118 5.15 -4.65 2.09
CA GLU A 118 5.82 -4.94 0.83
C GLU A 118 4.79 -5.16 -0.30
N LEU A 119 5.12 -4.70 -1.50
CA LEU A 119 4.25 -4.75 -2.68
C LEU A 119 4.63 -5.92 -3.59
N HIS A 120 3.71 -6.85 -3.83
CA HIS A 120 3.93 -8.00 -4.72
C HIS A 120 2.95 -7.97 -5.90
N LEU A 121 3.48 -7.87 -7.11
CA LEU A 121 2.65 -7.84 -8.32
C LEU A 121 1.95 -9.18 -8.53
N THR A 122 0.63 -9.15 -8.72
CA THR A 122 -0.16 -10.35 -9.01
C THR A 122 -0.61 -10.38 -10.46
N ARG A 123 -0.59 -11.58 -11.07
CA ARG A 123 -1.14 -11.80 -12.42
C ARG A 123 -2.63 -12.11 -12.40
N LYS A 124 -3.17 -12.53 -11.24
CA LYS A 124 -4.55 -13.00 -11.12
C LYS A 124 -5.47 -11.81 -10.91
N GLN A 125 -6.37 -11.56 -11.86
CA GLN A 125 -7.49 -10.65 -11.69
C GLN A 125 -8.69 -11.47 -11.23
N GLY A 126 -8.98 -11.41 -9.93
CA GLY A 126 -10.17 -12.01 -9.34
C GLY A 126 -11.37 -11.11 -9.59
N HIS A 127 -12.56 -11.58 -9.21
CA HIS A 127 -13.76 -10.76 -9.28
C HIS A 127 -13.84 -9.76 -8.12
N GLU A 128 -13.22 -10.09 -6.99
CA GLU A 128 -13.17 -9.26 -5.78
C GLU A 128 -11.80 -8.55 -5.69
N GLU A 129 -11.81 -7.30 -5.23
CA GLU A 129 -10.60 -6.52 -4.94
C GLU A 129 -10.46 -6.28 -3.44
N CYS A 130 -9.24 -6.05 -2.97
CA CYS A 130 -8.91 -5.81 -1.56
C CYS A 130 -9.36 -6.94 -0.60
N VAL A 131 -9.02 -8.19 -0.90
CA VAL A 131 -9.46 -9.33 -0.08
C VAL A 131 -8.50 -9.58 1.09
N LEU A 132 -9.01 -9.55 2.33
CA LEU A 132 -8.24 -9.95 3.51
C LEU A 132 -7.86 -11.44 3.44
N ALA A 133 -6.57 -11.74 3.58
CA ALA A 133 -6.08 -13.11 3.70
C ALA A 133 -6.38 -13.65 5.11
N SER A 134 -7.60 -14.17 5.34
CA SER A 134 -8.03 -14.68 6.66
C SER A 134 -7.18 -15.84 7.20
N ASP A 135 -6.45 -16.51 6.32
CA ASP A 135 -5.50 -17.58 6.59
C ASP A 135 -4.08 -17.08 6.95
N SER A 136 -3.86 -15.77 6.92
CA SER A 136 -2.54 -15.16 7.13
C SER A 136 -2.02 -15.33 8.55
N THR A 137 -0.76 -15.73 8.65
CA THR A 137 -0.04 -15.89 9.92
C THR A 137 0.27 -14.56 10.61
N VAL A 138 0.20 -13.42 9.90
CA VAL A 138 0.38 -12.09 10.52
C VAL A 138 -0.88 -11.57 11.21
N LEU A 139 -2.08 -12.06 10.84
CA LEU A 139 -3.35 -11.54 11.34
C LEU A 139 -3.51 -11.58 12.86
N PRO A 140 -3.15 -12.66 13.58
CA PRO A 140 -3.28 -12.72 15.04
C PRO A 140 -2.52 -11.61 15.79
N TYR A 141 -1.50 -11.03 15.17
CA TYR A 141 -0.70 -9.95 15.75
C TYR A 141 -1.25 -8.55 15.43
N LEU A 142 -2.19 -8.46 14.49
CA LEU A 142 -2.79 -7.20 14.02
C LEU A 142 -4.22 -6.99 14.54
N GLN A 143 -4.81 -7.98 15.21
CA GLN A 143 -6.13 -7.86 15.85
C GLN A 143 -6.11 -6.96 17.09
#